data_AF-A0A254TFK8-F1
#
_entry.id   AF-A0A254TFK8-F1
#
_cell.length_a   1.000
_cell.length_b   1.000
_cell.length_c   1.000
_cell.angle_alpha   90.00
_cell.angle_beta   90.00
_cell.angle_gamma   90.00
#
_symmetry.space_group_name_H-M   'P 1'
#
loop_
_entity.id
_entity.type
_entity.pdbx_description
1 polymer ?
#
loop_
_entity_poly.entity_id
_entity_poly.type
_entity_poly.pdbx_seq_one_letter_code
_entity_poly.pdbx_strand_id
1 'polypeptide(L)'
;MMLRKTILAMTAAAAVTACGGGSETGTPSQGAEKRLAVAQFAPIVASFAGPRNNYRLARTSTGYSVTNAATGVSSSVTGTDSIRFDDVTVNLGIGDKSKTLSSIELRTLIDLYVAFFNRVPDADGLSYWIDQFKAGQTIVQISESFYAAAIQFSSLTGYSVTMTNDEFVRVIYKNVLGRSGATAPPDADVQYWSGELAAGRATKGSLISTMLDSARSFAGDPTWGWVPALLDNKNTVARYFAVQHGLNFNTSEASITNTMAIAAAVTPESTTAAISQINMADSSFSLLNPAPAPSVPTTAQVLAITTQRCFLCHNVPNPPAGIRVDTEAVLRTNAARIYQQVVVLQRMPLGNATQMTAAERAIVAAWFEGGTP
;
A
#
# COMPACT_ATOMS: atom_id res chain seq x y z
N MET A 1 -28.69 53.62 22.84
CA MET A 1 -27.24 53.41 23.10
C MET A 1 -27.07 52.15 23.93
N MET A 2 -27.00 50.99 23.26
CA MET A 2 -26.50 49.71 23.80
C MET A 2 -26.25 48.80 22.60
N LEU A 3 -24.98 48.52 22.35
CA LEU A 3 -24.43 47.88 21.17
C LEU A 3 -24.55 46.35 21.35
N ARG A 4 -25.47 45.70 20.62
CA ARG A 4 -25.47 44.23 20.48
C ARG A 4 -24.42 43.84 19.45
N LYS A 5 -23.35 43.18 19.90
CA LYS A 5 -22.34 42.54 19.03
C LYS A 5 -22.97 41.28 18.43
N THR A 6 -23.27 41.32 17.14
CA THR A 6 -23.61 40.15 16.32
C THR A 6 -22.30 39.43 15.97
N ILE A 7 -22.05 38.25 16.56
CA ILE A 7 -20.98 37.36 16.13
C ILE A 7 -21.60 36.40 15.12
N LEU A 8 -21.31 36.64 13.84
CA LEU A 8 -21.64 35.76 12.73
C LEU A 8 -20.66 34.59 12.74
N ALA A 9 -21.09 33.44 13.25
CA ALA A 9 -20.34 32.19 13.11
C ALA A 9 -20.45 31.71 11.66
N MET A 10 -19.41 31.94 10.85
CA MET A 10 -19.23 31.28 9.57
C MET A 10 -18.94 29.80 9.81
N THR A 11 -19.94 28.95 9.62
CA THR A 11 -19.78 27.52 9.44
C THR A 11 -19.15 27.27 8.07
N ALA A 12 -17.83 27.05 8.04
CA ALA A 12 -17.13 26.54 6.88
C ALA A 12 -17.43 25.03 6.73
N ALA A 13 -18.56 24.71 6.08
CA ALA A 13 -18.83 23.37 5.58
C ALA A 13 -18.03 23.15 4.28
N ALA A 14 -16.76 22.75 4.41
CA ALA A 14 -16.00 22.23 3.27
C ALA A 14 -16.39 20.76 3.06
N ALA A 15 -17.46 20.54 2.29
CA ALA A 15 -17.78 19.22 1.75
C ALA A 15 -16.76 18.89 0.64
N VAL A 16 -16.02 17.79 0.84
CA VAL A 16 -15.06 17.23 -0.12
C VAL A 16 -15.82 16.82 -1.38
N THR A 17 -15.69 17.64 -2.42
CA THR A 17 -15.99 17.30 -3.82
C THR A 17 -14.67 17.34 -4.57
N ALA A 18 -14.04 16.18 -4.74
CA ALA A 18 -12.90 16.02 -5.64
C ALA A 18 -13.39 15.36 -6.93
N CYS A 19 -13.86 16.19 -7.85
CA CYS A 19 -13.97 15.91 -9.29
C CYS A 19 -13.35 17.15 -9.94
N GLY A 20 -12.23 17.04 -10.67
CA GLY A 20 -12.21 16.43 -11.99
C GLY A 20 -12.40 17.54 -13.02
N GLY A 21 -11.31 18.17 -13.44
CA GLY A 21 -11.32 19.12 -14.55
C GLY A 21 -11.36 18.36 -15.88
N GLY A 22 -12.44 18.56 -16.63
CA GLY A 22 -12.61 18.02 -17.97
C GLY A 22 -14.02 18.35 -18.49
N SER A 23 -14.09 19.31 -19.40
CA SER A 23 -15.31 19.90 -19.95
C SER A 23 -16.09 18.94 -20.83
N GLU A 24 -17.28 18.49 -20.41
CA GLU A 24 -18.38 18.13 -21.32
C GLU A 24 -19.74 18.46 -20.68
N THR A 25 -20.59 19.12 -21.46
CA THR A 25 -21.92 19.60 -21.07
C THR A 25 -22.93 18.45 -21.00
N GLY A 26 -23.41 18.12 -19.81
CA GLY A 26 -24.51 17.16 -19.60
C GLY A 26 -25.17 17.36 -18.23
N THR A 27 -26.50 17.51 -18.24
CA THR A 27 -27.42 17.74 -17.12
C THR A 27 -27.23 16.83 -15.89
N PRO A 28 -27.43 17.32 -14.64
CA PRO A 28 -27.17 16.53 -13.43
C PRO A 28 -28.37 15.64 -13.06
N SER A 29 -28.21 14.32 -13.12
CA SER A 29 -29.13 13.37 -12.49
C SER A 29 -28.69 13.08 -11.05
N GLN A 30 -29.63 13.23 -10.13
CA GLN A 30 -29.52 12.89 -8.71
C GLN A 30 -29.13 11.42 -8.52
N GLY A 31 -28.14 11.16 -7.68
CA GLY A 31 -27.71 9.81 -7.33
C GLY A 31 -26.22 9.74 -6.97
N ALA A 32 -25.77 10.52 -5.99
CA ALA A 32 -24.46 10.30 -5.39
C ALA A 32 -24.54 8.98 -4.60
N GLU A 33 -24.08 7.89 -5.21
CA GLU A 33 -24.02 6.58 -4.55
C GLU A 33 -23.25 6.72 -3.23
N LYS A 34 -23.95 6.41 -2.12
CA LYS A 34 -23.32 6.15 -0.83
C LYS A 34 -22.28 5.05 -1.03
N ARG A 35 -20.98 5.39 -1.05
CA ARG A 35 -19.89 4.41 -1.09
C ARG A 35 -19.14 4.36 0.25
N LEU A 36 -18.91 3.14 0.73
CA LEU A 36 -18.38 2.81 2.06
C LEU A 36 -16.87 3.03 2.05
N ALA A 37 -16.44 4.29 2.21
CA ALA A 37 -15.03 4.69 2.23
C ALA A 37 -14.18 3.93 1.20
N VAL A 38 -14.61 3.94 -0.07
CA VAL A 38 -13.80 3.38 -1.15
C VAL A 38 -12.94 4.51 -1.66
N ALA A 39 -11.65 4.46 -1.32
CA ALA A 39 -10.67 5.34 -1.94
C ALA A 39 -10.75 5.18 -3.46
N GLN A 40 -10.50 6.27 -4.19
CA GLN A 40 -10.40 6.20 -5.65
C GLN A 40 -9.35 5.15 -6.03
N PHE A 41 -9.71 4.23 -6.91
CA PHE A 41 -8.79 3.20 -7.35
C PHE A 41 -7.52 3.85 -7.92
N ALA A 42 -6.35 3.31 -7.54
CA ALA A 42 -5.11 3.77 -8.13
C ALA A 42 -5.13 3.55 -9.66
N PRO A 43 -4.48 4.43 -10.46
CA PRO A 43 -4.49 4.31 -11.92
C PRO A 43 -4.04 2.93 -12.39
N ILE A 44 -4.68 2.41 -13.45
CA ILE A 44 -4.30 1.11 -14.02
C ILE A 44 -3.18 1.34 -15.03
N VAL A 45 -1.98 0.80 -14.76
CA VAL A 45 -0.82 0.87 -15.66
C VAL A 45 -0.72 -0.32 -16.60
N ALA A 46 -1.34 -1.45 -16.24
CA ALA A 46 -1.40 -2.64 -17.07
C ALA A 46 -2.63 -3.48 -16.74
N SER A 47 -3.11 -4.24 -17.71
CA SER A 47 -4.19 -5.23 -17.54
C SER A 47 -3.77 -6.58 -18.11
N PHE A 48 -4.09 -7.66 -17.41
CA PHE A 48 -3.81 -9.03 -17.82
C PHE A 48 -5.09 -9.86 -17.73
N ALA A 49 -5.40 -10.60 -18.79
CA ALA A 49 -6.61 -11.41 -18.84
C ALA A 49 -6.53 -12.62 -17.90
N GLY A 50 -7.65 -13.01 -17.32
CA GLY A 50 -7.76 -14.10 -16.35
C GLY A 50 -7.45 -13.67 -14.91
N PRO A 51 -7.64 -14.59 -13.95
CA PRO A 51 -7.42 -14.32 -12.53
C PRO A 51 -5.95 -14.09 -12.21
N ARG A 52 -5.67 -13.31 -11.15
CA ARG A 52 -4.32 -13.02 -10.64
C ARG A 52 -3.51 -14.30 -10.35
N ASN A 53 -4.15 -15.40 -9.98
CA ASN A 53 -3.45 -16.67 -9.75
C ASN A 53 -2.83 -17.30 -11.00
N ASN A 54 -3.20 -16.84 -12.20
CA ASN A 54 -2.55 -17.29 -13.43
C ASN A 54 -1.17 -16.68 -13.64
N TYR A 55 -0.75 -15.76 -12.75
CA TYR A 55 0.46 -14.96 -12.92
C TYR A 55 1.34 -14.99 -11.68
N ARG A 56 2.65 -14.99 -11.92
CA ARG A 56 3.70 -14.72 -10.92
C ARG A 56 4.17 -13.28 -11.10
N LEU A 57 4.20 -12.53 -10.01
CA LEU A 57 4.70 -11.16 -10.02
C LEU A 57 6.04 -11.14 -9.30
N ALA A 58 7.05 -10.48 -9.89
CA ALA A 58 8.32 -10.26 -9.22
C ALA A 58 8.72 -8.79 -9.33
N ARG A 59 9.17 -8.22 -8.21
CA ARG A 59 9.68 -6.85 -8.19
C ARG A 59 10.97 -6.79 -8.99
N THR A 60 11.15 -5.71 -9.75
CA THR A 60 12.37 -5.37 -10.50
C THR A 60 12.90 -4.03 -10.01
N SER A 61 14.02 -3.54 -10.58
CA SER A 61 14.58 -2.25 -10.20
C SER A 61 13.72 -1.05 -10.62
N THR A 62 12.86 -1.19 -11.63
CA THR A 62 12.06 -0.09 -12.22
C THR A 62 10.55 -0.34 -12.19
N GLY A 63 10.10 -1.46 -11.60
CA GLY A 63 8.69 -1.85 -11.55
C GLY A 63 8.54 -3.34 -11.24
N TYR A 64 7.75 -4.07 -12.04
CA TYR A 64 7.44 -5.48 -11.83
C TYR A 64 7.50 -6.29 -13.13
N SER A 65 7.96 -7.53 -13.06
CA SER A 65 7.71 -8.52 -14.09
C SER A 65 6.44 -9.30 -13.76
N VAL A 66 5.64 -9.57 -14.79
CA VAL A 66 4.39 -10.33 -14.72
C VAL A 66 4.51 -11.52 -15.65
N THR A 67 4.69 -12.70 -15.08
CA THR A 67 4.93 -13.94 -15.81
C THR A 67 3.68 -14.81 -15.77
N ASN A 68 3.12 -15.11 -16.93
CA ASN A 68 2.01 -16.05 -17.04
C ASN A 68 2.51 -17.46 -16.67
N ALA A 69 1.90 -18.06 -15.64
CA ALA A 69 2.37 -19.30 -15.04
C ALA A 69 2.23 -20.53 -15.96
N ALA A 70 1.30 -20.49 -16.92
CA ALA A 70 1.06 -21.59 -17.85
C ALA A 70 2.00 -21.55 -19.07
N THR A 71 2.27 -20.35 -19.60
CA THR A 71 3.06 -20.17 -20.84
C THR A 71 4.51 -19.77 -20.60
N GLY A 72 4.83 -19.26 -19.41
CA GLY A 72 6.14 -18.69 -19.09
C GLY A 72 6.41 -17.32 -19.72
N VAL A 73 5.46 -16.77 -20.49
CA VAL A 73 5.61 -15.44 -21.12
C VAL A 73 5.62 -14.37 -20.03
N SER A 74 6.64 -13.50 -20.07
CA SER A 74 6.85 -12.43 -19.09
C SER A 74 6.70 -11.05 -19.72
N SER A 75 5.96 -10.16 -19.06
CA SER A 75 5.79 -8.76 -19.43
C SER A 75 6.37 -7.86 -18.35
N SER A 76 6.94 -6.72 -18.75
CA SER A 76 7.44 -5.71 -17.81
C SER A 76 6.39 -4.62 -17.60
N VAL A 77 6.13 -4.26 -16.34
CA VAL A 77 5.27 -3.16 -15.92
C VAL A 77 6.13 -2.16 -15.17
N THR A 78 6.21 -0.92 -15.64
CA THR A 78 6.97 0.15 -15.00
C THR A 78 6.11 0.96 -14.03
N GLY A 79 6.70 1.48 -12.97
CA GLY A 79 6.00 2.33 -12.00
C GLY A 79 5.37 1.57 -10.83
N THR A 80 4.56 2.28 -10.04
CA THR A 80 4.03 1.81 -8.75
C THR A 80 2.51 1.93 -8.61
N ASP A 81 1.79 2.18 -9.71
CA ASP A 81 0.33 2.23 -9.69
C ASP A 81 -0.26 0.81 -9.65
N SER A 82 -1.36 0.53 -10.37
CA SER A 82 -2.08 -0.74 -10.26
C SER A 82 -2.02 -1.62 -11.50
N ILE A 83 -1.99 -2.94 -11.28
CA ILE A 83 -2.20 -3.96 -12.31
C ILE A 83 -3.60 -4.55 -12.14
N ARG A 84 -4.39 -4.57 -13.22
CA ARG A 84 -5.72 -5.19 -13.22
C ARG A 84 -5.69 -6.62 -13.76
N PHE A 85 -6.35 -7.51 -13.04
CA PHE A 85 -6.72 -8.87 -13.46
C PHE A 85 -8.25 -8.98 -13.50
N ASP A 86 -8.79 -10.10 -13.99
CA ASP A 86 -10.25 -10.26 -14.12
C ASP A 86 -10.96 -10.34 -12.74
N ASP A 87 -10.28 -10.87 -11.72
CA ASP A 87 -10.78 -11.07 -10.36
C ASP A 87 -10.43 -9.93 -9.39
N VAL A 88 -9.21 -9.40 -9.49
CA VAL A 88 -8.69 -8.38 -8.57
C VAL A 88 -7.82 -7.34 -9.27
N THR A 89 -7.59 -6.23 -8.59
CA THR A 89 -6.59 -5.23 -8.95
C THR A 89 -5.50 -5.20 -7.88
N VAL A 90 -4.24 -5.19 -8.29
CA VAL A 90 -3.06 -5.17 -7.40
C VAL A 90 -2.45 -3.78 -7.38
N ASN A 91 -2.52 -3.09 -6.24
CA ASN A 91 -1.81 -1.84 -5.98
C ASN A 91 -0.32 -2.16 -5.72
N LEU A 92 0.57 -1.70 -6.58
CA LEU A 92 2.00 -2.01 -6.48
C LEU A 92 2.74 -1.13 -5.45
N GLY A 93 2.21 0.06 -5.15
CA GLY A 93 2.85 1.05 -4.29
C GLY A 93 2.59 0.90 -2.79
N ILE A 94 1.53 0.18 -2.40
CA ILE A 94 1.12 0.05 -0.99
C ILE A 94 2.21 -0.57 -0.10
N GLY A 95 3.01 -1.49 -0.62
CA GLY A 95 4.11 -2.12 0.11
C GLY A 95 5.13 -1.09 0.59
N ASP A 96 5.64 -0.25 -0.31
CA ASP A 96 6.60 0.81 0.04
C ASP A 96 5.94 1.91 0.88
N LYS A 97 4.70 2.29 0.56
CA LYS A 97 3.96 3.29 1.34
C LYS A 97 3.78 2.86 2.80
N SER A 98 3.48 1.58 3.04
CA SER A 98 3.32 1.03 4.39
C SER A 98 4.59 1.11 5.24
N LYS A 99 5.78 1.05 4.61
CA LYS A 99 7.08 1.16 5.28
C LYS A 99 7.41 2.58 5.75
N THR A 100 6.62 3.58 5.33
CA THR A 100 6.79 4.98 5.76
C THR A 100 6.15 5.28 7.13
N LEU A 101 5.49 4.28 7.71
CA LEU A 101 4.88 4.28 9.04
C LEU A 101 5.62 3.30 9.96
N SER A 102 5.56 3.56 11.25
CA SER A 102 5.90 2.56 12.26
C SER A 102 4.90 1.40 12.24
N SER A 103 5.31 0.24 12.75
CA SER A 103 4.44 -0.92 12.89
C SER A 103 3.19 -0.64 13.74
N ILE A 104 3.27 0.28 14.70
CA ILE A 104 2.14 0.68 15.55
C ILE A 104 1.16 1.54 14.75
N GLU A 105 1.64 2.57 14.04
CA GLU A 105 0.77 3.44 13.24
C GLU A 105 0.02 2.67 12.15
N LEU A 106 0.71 1.79 11.42
CA LEU A 106 0.08 0.93 10.41
C LEU A 106 -0.95 -0.01 11.05
N ARG A 107 -0.62 -0.60 12.22
CA ARG A 107 -1.55 -1.45 12.96
C ARG A 107 -2.80 -0.68 13.37
N THR A 108 -2.64 0.53 13.91
CA THR A 108 -3.77 1.38 14.33
C THR A 108 -4.69 1.70 13.15
N LEU A 109 -4.16 2.10 11.98
CA LEU A 109 -5.01 2.36 10.81
C LEU A 109 -5.81 1.12 10.37
N ILE A 110 -5.20 -0.07 10.41
CA ILE A 110 -5.89 -1.33 10.11
C ILE A 110 -6.96 -1.65 11.17
N ASP A 111 -6.65 -1.43 12.45
CA ASP A 111 -7.60 -1.67 13.55
C ASP A 111 -8.85 -0.81 13.40
N LEU A 112 -8.75 0.41 12.87
CA LEU A 112 -9.92 1.26 12.60
C LEU A 112 -10.86 0.63 11.55
N TYR A 113 -10.33 -0.02 10.52
CA TYR A 113 -11.16 -0.74 9.53
C TYR A 113 -11.92 -1.90 10.17
N VAL A 114 -11.22 -2.68 11.00
CA VAL A 114 -11.84 -3.76 11.75
C VAL A 114 -12.90 -3.21 12.70
N ALA A 115 -12.63 -2.08 13.35
CA ALA A 115 -13.49 -1.53 14.37
C ALA A 115 -14.78 -0.89 13.85
N PHE A 116 -14.67 -0.09 12.78
CA PHE A 116 -15.80 0.66 12.24
C PHE A 116 -16.57 -0.08 11.15
N PHE A 117 -15.91 -0.99 10.44
CA PHE A 117 -16.50 -1.60 9.25
C PHE A 117 -16.57 -3.13 9.32
N ASN A 118 -16.02 -3.75 10.38
CA ASN A 118 -15.92 -5.20 10.51
C ASN A 118 -15.31 -5.86 9.26
N ARG A 119 -14.29 -5.21 8.68
CA ARG A 119 -13.63 -5.65 7.45
C ARG A 119 -12.12 -5.47 7.55
N VAL A 120 -11.38 -6.28 6.80
CA VAL A 120 -9.98 -5.95 6.50
C VAL A 120 -9.95 -4.81 5.47
N PRO A 121 -8.99 -3.87 5.53
CA PRO A 121 -8.87 -2.89 4.47
C PRO A 121 -8.51 -3.55 3.14
N ASP A 122 -8.98 -2.95 2.05
CA ASP A 122 -8.37 -3.14 0.73
C ASP A 122 -7.13 -2.25 0.57
N ALA A 123 -6.28 -2.57 -0.40
CA ALA A 123 -4.99 -1.91 -0.57
C ALA A 123 -5.11 -0.41 -0.87
N ASP A 124 -6.07 0.00 -1.70
CA ASP A 124 -6.27 1.40 -2.08
C ASP A 124 -6.86 2.20 -0.92
N GLY A 125 -7.82 1.64 -0.19
CA GLY A 125 -8.37 2.22 1.03
C GLY A 125 -7.28 2.46 2.08
N LEU A 126 -6.45 1.45 2.36
CA LEU A 126 -5.33 1.61 3.31
C LEU A 126 -4.32 2.64 2.80
N SER A 127 -3.99 2.62 1.50
CA SER A 127 -3.09 3.59 0.86
C SER A 127 -3.55 5.04 1.09
N TYR A 128 -4.85 5.30 0.92
CA TYR A 128 -5.44 6.62 1.14
C TYR A 128 -5.28 7.09 2.59
N TRP A 129 -5.57 6.23 3.58
CA TRP A 129 -5.46 6.64 4.99
C TRP A 129 -4.03 6.80 5.45
N ILE A 130 -3.09 6.05 4.87
CA ILE A 130 -1.66 6.32 5.07
C ILE A 130 -1.35 7.73 4.56
N ASP A 131 -1.82 8.13 3.37
CA ASP A 131 -1.59 9.49 2.86
C ASP A 131 -2.21 10.56 3.75
N GLN A 132 -3.45 10.37 4.23
CA GLN A 132 -4.09 11.33 5.12
C GLN A 132 -3.32 11.49 6.43
N PHE A 133 -2.84 10.38 7.00
CA PHE A 133 -2.00 10.40 8.20
C PHE A 133 -0.66 11.12 7.93
N LYS A 134 0.01 10.81 6.81
CA LYS A 134 1.27 11.48 6.40
C LYS A 134 1.07 12.96 6.06
N ALA A 135 -0.14 13.36 5.64
CA ALA A 135 -0.53 14.76 5.43
C ALA A 135 -0.84 15.51 6.74
N GLY A 136 -0.72 14.86 7.89
CA GLY A 136 -0.85 15.48 9.22
C GLY A 136 -2.19 15.27 9.90
N GLN A 137 -3.10 14.47 9.34
CA GLN A 137 -4.30 14.08 10.09
C GLN A 137 -3.93 13.21 11.29
N THR A 138 -4.51 13.51 12.44
CA THR A 138 -4.34 12.69 13.64
C THR A 138 -5.19 11.43 13.55
N ILE A 139 -4.81 10.37 14.29
CA ILE A 139 -5.62 9.15 14.41
C ILE A 139 -7.04 9.47 14.87
N VAL A 140 -7.23 10.44 15.77
CA VAL A 140 -8.57 10.85 16.24
C VAL A 140 -9.40 11.41 15.08
N GLN A 141 -8.84 12.29 14.26
CA GLN A 141 -9.55 12.86 13.10
C GLN A 141 -9.91 11.78 12.06
N ILE A 142 -9.01 10.82 11.86
CA ILE A 142 -9.25 9.66 11.00
C ILE A 142 -10.38 8.81 11.61
N SER A 143 -10.34 8.48 12.90
CA SER A 143 -11.40 7.73 13.59
C SER A 143 -12.76 8.41 13.50
N GLU A 144 -12.84 9.74 13.59
CA GLU A 144 -14.09 10.49 13.38
C GLU A 144 -14.60 10.32 11.94
N SER A 145 -13.70 10.37 10.96
CA SER A 145 -14.05 10.16 9.56
C SER A 145 -14.55 8.74 9.29
N PHE A 146 -13.95 7.74 9.95
CA PHE A 146 -14.42 6.35 9.89
C PHE A 146 -15.81 6.20 10.51
N TYR A 147 -16.05 6.79 11.69
CA TYR A 147 -17.37 6.77 12.31
C TYR A 147 -18.43 7.43 11.41
N ALA A 148 -18.12 8.60 10.86
CA ALA A 148 -19.01 9.33 9.94
C ALA A 148 -19.33 8.51 8.67
N ALA A 149 -18.38 7.72 8.18
CA ALA A 149 -18.62 6.77 7.10
C ALA A 149 -19.46 5.56 7.57
N ALA A 150 -19.17 5.01 8.74
CA ALA A 150 -19.79 3.77 9.23
C ALA A 150 -21.31 3.91 9.42
N ILE A 151 -21.76 5.07 9.93
CA ILE A 151 -23.19 5.36 10.11
C ILE A 151 -23.96 5.47 8.79
N GLN A 152 -23.28 5.67 7.65
CA GLN A 152 -23.95 5.71 6.35
C GLN A 152 -24.36 4.30 5.87
N PHE A 153 -23.79 3.26 6.47
CA PHE A 153 -23.96 1.84 6.13
C PHE A 153 -24.36 1.02 7.35
N SER A 154 -25.32 1.54 8.10
CA SER A 154 -25.77 0.98 9.38
C SER A 154 -26.19 -0.49 9.30
N SER A 155 -26.73 -0.94 8.17
CA SER A 155 -27.10 -2.36 7.95
C SER A 155 -25.90 -3.30 7.93
N LEU A 156 -24.72 -2.82 7.51
CA LEU A 156 -23.50 -3.60 7.42
C LEU A 156 -22.65 -3.46 8.69
N THR A 157 -22.53 -2.23 9.19
CA THR A 157 -21.60 -1.91 10.29
C THR A 157 -22.23 -2.06 11.67
N GLY A 158 -23.57 -2.00 11.74
CA GLY A 158 -24.31 -1.90 12.99
C GLY A 158 -24.30 -0.49 13.61
N TYR A 159 -23.60 0.47 13.00
CA TYR A 159 -23.55 1.84 13.50
C TYR A 159 -24.68 2.70 12.93
N SER A 160 -25.44 3.39 13.79
CA SER A 160 -26.51 4.33 13.44
C SER A 160 -26.32 5.65 14.21
N VAL A 161 -26.85 6.74 13.65
CA VAL A 161 -26.92 8.05 14.33
C VAL A 161 -27.90 8.09 15.51
N THR A 162 -28.84 7.14 15.58
CA THR A 162 -29.89 7.11 16.60
C THR A 162 -29.54 6.28 17.83
N MET A 163 -28.36 5.63 17.85
CA MET A 163 -28.00 4.74 18.94
C MET A 163 -27.63 5.52 20.20
N THR A 164 -27.94 4.91 21.34
CA THR A 164 -27.45 5.35 22.65
C THR A 164 -25.94 5.10 22.80
N ASN A 165 -25.34 5.67 23.84
CA ASN A 165 -23.94 5.40 24.17
C ASN A 165 -23.71 3.94 24.56
N ASP A 166 -24.66 3.32 25.26
CA ASP A 166 -24.56 1.93 25.67
C ASP A 166 -24.64 0.99 24.46
N GLU A 167 -25.57 1.23 23.53
CA GLU A 167 -25.67 0.47 22.28
C GLU A 167 -24.39 0.59 21.45
N PHE A 168 -23.83 1.79 21.34
CA PHE A 168 -22.54 2.02 20.67
C PHE A 168 -21.43 1.15 21.27
N VAL A 169 -21.27 1.19 22.59
CA VAL A 169 -20.23 0.43 23.28
C VAL A 169 -20.43 -1.08 23.09
N ARG A 170 -21.67 -1.57 23.15
CA ARG A 170 -21.96 -3.00 22.92
C ARG A 170 -21.64 -3.44 21.49
N VAL A 171 -21.85 -2.58 20.48
CA VAL A 171 -21.43 -2.87 19.09
C VAL A 171 -19.91 -3.02 19.01
N ILE A 172 -19.14 -2.19 19.72
CA ILE A 172 -17.67 -2.30 19.77
C ILE A 172 -17.25 -3.64 20.37
N TYR A 173 -17.77 -3.98 21.55
CA TYR A 173 -17.46 -5.26 22.19
C TYR A 173 -17.77 -6.45 21.28
N LYS A 174 -18.96 -6.45 20.64
CA LYS A 174 -19.40 -7.55 19.78
C LYS A 174 -18.57 -7.65 18.50
N ASN A 175 -18.55 -6.60 17.69
CA ASN A 175 -18.04 -6.66 16.32
C ASN A 175 -16.51 -6.54 16.28
N VAL A 176 -15.93 -5.79 17.20
CA VAL A 176 -14.50 -5.46 17.18
C VAL A 176 -13.72 -6.42 18.05
N LEU A 177 -14.14 -6.55 19.32
CA LEU A 177 -13.45 -7.35 20.33
C LEU A 177 -13.89 -8.82 20.35
N GLY A 178 -14.88 -9.20 19.52
CA GLY A 178 -15.41 -10.57 19.47
C GLY A 178 -16.17 -11.01 20.72
N ARG A 179 -16.45 -10.08 21.63
CA ARG A 179 -17.07 -10.34 22.94
C ARG A 179 -18.59 -10.38 22.79
N SER A 180 -19.12 -11.60 22.67
CA SER A 180 -20.54 -11.86 22.43
C SER A 180 -21.00 -13.12 23.17
N GLY A 181 -22.33 -13.31 23.31
CA GLY A 181 -22.87 -14.46 24.04
C GLY A 181 -22.34 -14.53 25.48
N ALA A 182 -21.70 -15.64 25.85
CA ALA A 182 -21.14 -15.85 27.18
C ALA A 182 -20.00 -14.88 27.55
N THR A 183 -19.34 -14.24 26.58
CA THR A 183 -18.24 -13.29 26.80
C THR A 183 -18.65 -11.82 26.62
N ALA A 184 -19.96 -11.56 26.42
CA ALA A 184 -20.50 -10.21 26.34
C ALA A 184 -20.10 -9.38 27.58
N PRO A 185 -19.86 -8.06 27.42
CA PRO A 185 -19.47 -7.21 28.54
C PRO A 185 -20.60 -7.12 29.57
N PRO A 186 -20.28 -7.13 30.88
CA PRO A 186 -21.25 -6.77 31.91
C PRO A 186 -21.66 -5.29 31.79
N ASP A 187 -22.83 -4.95 32.33
CA ASP A 187 -23.38 -3.58 32.21
C ASP A 187 -22.48 -2.51 32.84
N ALA A 188 -21.77 -2.84 33.92
CA ALA A 188 -20.82 -1.94 34.55
C ALA A 188 -19.69 -1.51 33.60
N ASP A 189 -19.15 -2.44 32.80
CA ASP A 189 -18.12 -2.14 31.81
C ASP A 189 -18.70 -1.25 30.70
N VAL A 190 -19.92 -1.54 30.24
CA VAL A 190 -20.61 -0.73 29.23
C VAL A 190 -20.85 0.70 29.73
N GLN A 191 -21.30 0.84 30.98
CA GLN A 191 -21.59 2.12 31.63
C GLN A 191 -20.34 2.96 31.86
N TYR A 192 -19.19 2.33 32.14
CA TYR A 192 -17.92 3.04 32.23
C TYR A 192 -17.60 3.78 30.92
N TRP A 193 -17.59 3.06 29.79
CA TRP A 193 -17.28 3.64 28.49
C TRP A 193 -18.37 4.61 28.01
N SER A 194 -19.64 4.32 28.27
CA SER A 194 -20.72 5.23 27.90
C SER A 194 -20.72 6.51 28.73
N GLY A 195 -20.23 6.44 29.97
CA GLY A 195 -19.96 7.58 30.84
C GLY A 195 -18.86 8.50 30.30
N GLU A 196 -17.81 7.96 29.66
CA GLU A 196 -16.77 8.78 29.00
C GLU A 196 -17.35 9.63 27.87
N LEU A 197 -18.29 9.06 27.10
CA LEU A 197 -19.02 9.79 26.06
C LEU A 197 -19.98 10.82 26.65
N ALA A 198 -20.72 10.46 27.70
CA ALA A 198 -21.69 11.35 28.33
C ALA A 198 -21.01 12.56 29.02
N ALA A 199 -19.82 12.35 29.57
CA ALA A 199 -19.01 13.40 30.19
C ALA A 199 -18.22 14.26 29.18
N GLY A 200 -18.29 13.94 27.88
CA GLY A 200 -17.55 14.65 26.83
C GLY A 200 -16.03 14.45 26.89
N ARG A 201 -15.55 13.41 27.60
CA ARG A 201 -14.12 13.06 27.68
C ARG A 201 -13.65 12.25 26.46
N ALA A 202 -14.59 11.61 25.77
CA ALA A 202 -14.35 10.93 24.51
C ALA A 202 -15.41 11.30 23.47
N THR A 203 -15.03 11.24 22.20
CA THR A 203 -15.94 11.22 21.07
C THR A 203 -16.19 9.77 20.63
N LYS A 204 -17.16 9.54 19.73
CA LYS A 204 -17.40 8.20 19.17
C LYS A 204 -16.16 7.66 18.44
N GLY A 205 -15.46 8.51 17.68
CA GLY A 205 -14.21 8.13 17.03
C GLY A 205 -13.08 7.85 18.04
N SER A 206 -12.85 8.73 19.01
CA SER A 206 -11.74 8.56 19.97
C SER A 206 -11.94 7.39 20.93
N LEU A 207 -13.18 7.11 21.36
CA LEU A 207 -13.47 6.04 22.31
C LEU A 207 -13.02 4.67 21.80
N ILE A 208 -13.24 4.38 20.51
CA ILE A 208 -12.85 3.09 19.91
C ILE A 208 -11.35 2.86 20.00
N SER A 209 -10.54 3.89 19.72
CA SER A 209 -9.08 3.79 19.84
C SER A 209 -8.67 3.48 21.28
N THR A 210 -9.24 4.16 22.27
CA THR A 210 -8.96 3.90 23.69
C THR A 210 -9.40 2.49 24.12
N MET A 211 -10.56 2.03 23.66
CA MET A 211 -11.04 0.66 23.94
C MET A 211 -10.14 -0.40 23.30
N LEU A 212 -9.64 -0.16 22.08
CA LEU A 212 -8.68 -1.06 21.42
C LEU A 212 -7.35 -1.13 22.19
N ASP A 213 -6.82 0.01 22.63
CA ASP A 213 -5.60 0.05 23.44
C ASP A 213 -5.79 -0.68 24.77
N SER A 214 -6.94 -0.49 25.43
CA SER A 214 -7.30 -1.24 26.64
C SER A 214 -7.44 -2.73 26.38
N ALA A 215 -8.08 -3.16 25.30
CA ALA A 215 -8.18 -4.58 24.95
C ALA A 215 -6.79 -5.20 24.70
N ARG A 216 -5.87 -4.43 24.11
CA ARG A 216 -4.50 -4.86 23.83
C ARG A 216 -3.64 -5.04 25.07
N SER A 217 -3.96 -4.38 26.18
CA SER A 217 -3.23 -4.57 27.44
C SER A 217 -3.47 -5.94 28.10
N PHE A 218 -4.47 -6.71 27.65
CA PHE A 218 -4.72 -8.07 28.14
C PHE A 218 -3.86 -9.14 27.46
N ALA A 219 -2.83 -8.76 26.68
CA ALA A 219 -1.93 -9.71 26.05
C ALA A 219 -1.28 -10.63 27.12
N GLY A 220 -1.42 -11.95 26.93
CA GLY A 220 -0.95 -12.95 27.89
C GLY A 220 -1.86 -13.20 29.10
N ASP A 221 -2.98 -12.48 29.23
CA ASP A 221 -3.96 -12.76 30.28
C ASP A 221 -4.62 -14.14 30.06
N PRO A 222 -4.74 -15.00 31.10
CA PRO A 222 -5.27 -16.35 30.94
C PRO A 222 -6.76 -16.42 30.62
N THR A 223 -7.52 -15.36 30.91
CA THR A 223 -8.97 -15.29 30.66
C THR A 223 -9.29 -14.50 29.41
N TRP A 224 -8.59 -13.38 29.19
CA TRP A 224 -8.92 -12.39 28.17
C TRP A 224 -7.86 -12.24 27.08
N GLY A 225 -6.72 -12.94 27.17
CA GLY A 225 -5.65 -12.86 26.17
C GLY A 225 -6.06 -13.29 24.76
N TRP A 226 -7.18 -14.00 24.61
CA TRP A 226 -7.75 -14.31 23.30
C TRP A 226 -8.27 -13.06 22.56
N VAL A 227 -8.68 -12.00 23.26
CA VAL A 227 -9.18 -10.76 22.64
C VAL A 227 -8.08 -10.05 21.86
N PRO A 228 -6.90 -9.74 22.44
CA PRO A 228 -5.80 -9.19 21.66
C PRO A 228 -5.28 -10.18 20.60
N ALA A 229 -5.27 -11.49 20.87
CA ALA A 229 -4.90 -12.48 19.85
C ALA A 229 -5.82 -12.43 18.61
N LEU A 230 -7.13 -12.26 18.80
CA LEU A 230 -8.08 -12.03 17.71
C LEU A 230 -7.75 -10.76 16.90
N LEU A 231 -7.47 -9.65 17.59
CA LEU A 231 -7.11 -8.39 16.94
C LEU A 231 -5.80 -8.52 16.14
N ASP A 232 -4.81 -9.21 16.69
CA ASP A 232 -3.52 -9.45 16.03
C ASP A 232 -3.65 -10.39 14.82
N ASN A 233 -4.51 -11.41 14.91
CA ASN A 233 -4.83 -12.27 13.77
C ASN A 233 -5.56 -11.50 12.67
N LYS A 234 -6.52 -10.63 13.02
CA LYS A 234 -7.21 -9.77 12.05
C LYS A 234 -6.23 -8.81 11.38
N ASN A 235 -5.29 -8.25 12.15
CA ASN A 235 -4.23 -7.41 11.61
C ASN A 235 -3.30 -8.18 10.66
N THR A 236 -2.93 -9.40 11.02
CA THR A 236 -2.10 -10.29 10.19
C THR A 236 -2.74 -10.56 8.83
N VAL A 237 -4.03 -10.92 8.82
CA VAL A 237 -4.79 -11.16 7.59
C VAL A 237 -4.96 -9.89 6.75
N ALA A 238 -5.23 -8.75 7.40
CA ALA A 238 -5.31 -7.46 6.73
C ALA A 238 -4.00 -7.08 6.04
N ARG A 239 -2.86 -7.27 6.72
CA ARG A 239 -1.54 -7.01 6.13
C ARG A 239 -1.24 -7.96 4.98
N TYR A 240 -1.62 -9.23 5.10
CA TYR A 240 -1.49 -10.21 4.01
C TYR A 240 -2.28 -9.76 2.76
N PHE A 241 -3.56 -9.45 2.93
CA PHE A 241 -4.44 -9.01 1.83
C PHE A 241 -4.01 -7.66 1.21
N ALA A 242 -3.96 -6.61 2.04
CA ALA A 242 -3.84 -5.23 1.57
C ALA A 242 -2.39 -4.82 1.28
N VAL A 243 -1.42 -5.30 2.06
CA VAL A 243 -0.04 -4.80 2.01
C VAL A 243 0.87 -5.77 1.26
N GLN A 244 0.88 -7.05 1.65
CA GLN A 244 1.77 -8.02 1.03
C GLN A 244 1.31 -8.35 -0.40
N HIS A 245 0.01 -8.54 -0.60
CA HIS A 245 -0.54 -8.86 -1.93
C HIS A 245 -1.13 -7.67 -2.67
N GLY A 246 -1.33 -6.52 -2.01
CA GLY A 246 -1.80 -5.29 -2.67
C GLY A 246 -3.22 -5.38 -3.22
N LEU A 247 -4.08 -6.22 -2.64
CA LEU A 247 -5.34 -6.60 -3.28
C LEU A 247 -6.45 -5.56 -3.10
N ASN A 248 -7.16 -5.34 -4.19
CA ASN A 248 -8.48 -4.72 -4.25
C ASN A 248 -9.40 -5.64 -5.06
N PHE A 249 -10.64 -5.82 -4.64
CA PHE A 249 -11.62 -6.40 -5.56
C PHE A 249 -12.03 -5.35 -6.59
N ASN A 250 -12.38 -5.83 -7.79
CA ASN A 250 -12.59 -4.97 -8.96
C ASN A 250 -13.81 -4.05 -8.88
N THR A 251 -14.66 -4.19 -7.85
CA THR A 251 -15.80 -3.31 -7.57
C THR A 251 -15.87 -2.98 -6.09
N SER A 252 -16.45 -1.83 -5.75
CA SER A 252 -16.69 -1.40 -4.36
C SER A 252 -17.51 -2.42 -3.56
N GLU A 253 -18.59 -2.94 -4.16
CA GLU A 253 -19.49 -3.91 -3.51
C GLU A 253 -18.77 -5.23 -3.20
N ALA A 254 -17.98 -5.73 -4.15
CA ALA A 254 -17.17 -6.93 -3.94
C ALA A 254 -16.09 -6.69 -2.88
N SER A 255 -15.45 -5.51 -2.88
CA SER A 255 -14.47 -5.15 -1.85
C SER A 255 -15.09 -5.16 -0.47
N ILE A 256 -16.26 -4.55 -0.27
CA ILE A 256 -16.97 -4.55 1.02
C ILE A 256 -17.32 -5.98 1.43
N THR A 257 -18.07 -6.70 0.60
CA THR A 257 -18.60 -8.03 0.93
C THR A 257 -17.49 -9.03 1.23
N ASN A 258 -16.49 -9.12 0.36
CA ASN A 258 -15.43 -10.12 0.50
C ASN A 258 -14.46 -9.78 1.64
N THR A 259 -14.14 -8.50 1.88
CA THR A 259 -13.24 -8.13 2.99
C THR A 259 -13.92 -8.26 4.35
N MET A 260 -15.25 -8.12 4.44
CA MET A 260 -16.02 -8.49 5.63
C MET A 260 -16.02 -10.01 5.86
N ALA A 261 -16.20 -10.81 4.80
CA ALA A 261 -16.15 -12.26 4.89
C ALA A 261 -14.77 -12.76 5.36
N ILE A 262 -13.69 -12.19 4.82
CA ILE A 262 -12.30 -12.47 5.23
C ILE A 262 -12.11 -12.15 6.72
N ALA A 263 -12.57 -10.98 7.18
CA ALA A 263 -12.44 -10.58 8.58
C ALA A 263 -13.24 -11.50 9.53
N ALA A 264 -14.41 -11.97 9.10
CA ALA A 264 -15.26 -12.89 9.87
C ALA A 264 -14.67 -14.31 9.98
N ALA A 265 -13.82 -14.72 9.04
CA ALA A 265 -13.15 -16.02 9.07
C ALA A 265 -11.94 -16.09 10.01
N VAL A 266 -11.58 -14.97 10.65
CA VAL A 266 -10.46 -14.90 11.60
C VAL A 266 -10.92 -15.28 13.00
N THR A 267 -10.18 -16.17 13.66
CA THR A 267 -10.43 -16.55 15.07
C THR A 267 -9.26 -16.12 15.96
N PRO A 268 -9.41 -16.15 17.30
CA PRO A 268 -8.28 -15.91 18.21
C PRO A 268 -7.12 -16.89 18.02
N GLU A 269 -7.41 -18.11 17.56
CA GLU A 269 -6.44 -19.21 17.44
C GLU A 269 -5.84 -19.33 16.04
N SER A 270 -6.50 -18.81 15.00
CA SER A 270 -6.08 -19.07 13.62
C SER A 270 -6.44 -17.99 12.62
N THR A 271 -5.54 -17.81 11.64
CA THR A 271 -5.75 -17.03 10.41
C THR A 271 -6.02 -17.90 9.19
N THR A 272 -5.94 -19.23 9.32
CA THR A 272 -5.87 -20.17 8.19
C THR A 272 -7.11 -20.09 7.28
N ALA A 273 -8.31 -20.07 7.86
CA ALA A 273 -9.54 -20.01 7.08
C ALA A 273 -9.63 -18.71 6.25
N ALA A 274 -9.29 -17.58 6.86
CA ALA A 274 -9.27 -16.28 6.20
C ALA A 274 -8.21 -16.20 5.08
N ILE A 275 -6.98 -16.68 5.33
CA ILE A 275 -5.92 -16.73 4.31
C ILE A 275 -6.31 -17.65 3.15
N SER A 276 -6.96 -18.79 3.44
CA SER A 276 -7.44 -19.71 2.42
C SER A 276 -8.51 -19.07 1.51
N GLN A 277 -9.35 -18.18 2.04
CA GLN A 277 -10.35 -17.45 1.23
C GLN A 277 -9.72 -16.44 0.27
N ILE A 278 -8.57 -15.85 0.64
CA ILE A 278 -7.83 -14.92 -0.22
C ILE A 278 -7.22 -15.66 -1.42
N ASN A 279 -6.92 -16.95 -1.26
CA ASN A 279 -6.54 -17.88 -2.33
C ASN A 279 -5.39 -17.35 -3.21
N MET A 280 -4.28 -16.90 -2.63
CA MET A 280 -3.10 -16.50 -3.42
C MET A 280 -2.14 -17.68 -3.58
N ALA A 281 -2.03 -18.20 -4.82
CA ALA A 281 -1.21 -19.38 -5.11
C ALA A 281 0.30 -19.10 -5.08
N ASP A 282 0.71 -17.84 -5.29
CA ASP A 282 2.10 -17.43 -5.25
C ASP A 282 2.51 -17.01 -3.83
N SER A 283 2.92 -17.99 -3.01
CA SER A 283 3.36 -17.76 -1.63
C SER A 283 4.69 -17.01 -1.51
N SER A 284 5.43 -16.87 -2.61
CA SER A 284 6.71 -16.14 -2.64
C SER A 284 6.55 -14.65 -2.91
N PHE A 285 5.40 -14.26 -3.46
CA PHE A 285 5.10 -12.87 -3.78
C PHE A 285 4.76 -12.08 -2.52
N SER A 286 5.46 -10.98 -2.33
CA SER A 286 5.10 -9.95 -1.36
C SER A 286 5.62 -8.60 -1.84
N LEU A 287 4.79 -7.57 -1.80
CA LEU A 287 5.17 -6.18 -2.08
C LEU A 287 6.07 -5.60 -0.98
N LEU A 288 6.21 -6.30 0.15
CA LEU A 288 7.20 -5.95 1.16
C LEU A 288 8.61 -6.42 0.78
N ASN A 289 8.75 -7.36 -0.16
CA ASN A 289 10.04 -7.80 -0.65
C ASN A 289 10.81 -6.58 -1.21
N PRO A 290 12.10 -6.43 -0.87
CA PRO A 290 12.90 -5.35 -1.43
C PRO A 290 12.98 -5.51 -2.95
N ALA A 291 13.11 -4.39 -3.66
CA ALA A 291 13.51 -4.46 -5.05
C ALA A 291 14.84 -5.25 -5.12
N PRO A 292 15.01 -6.13 -6.10
CA PRO A 292 16.33 -6.70 -6.37
C PRO A 292 17.31 -5.55 -6.48
N ALA A 293 18.51 -5.71 -5.90
CA ALA A 293 19.58 -4.76 -6.13
C ALA A 293 19.72 -4.55 -7.65
N PRO A 294 19.94 -3.31 -8.14
CA PRO A 294 20.21 -3.08 -9.55
C PRO A 294 21.27 -4.08 -9.97
N SER A 295 20.96 -4.93 -10.96
CA SER A 295 21.96 -5.87 -11.45
C SER A 295 23.13 -5.04 -11.97
N VAL A 296 24.28 -5.13 -11.32
CA VAL A 296 25.52 -4.53 -11.81
C VAL A 296 25.68 -5.02 -13.24
N PRO A 297 25.73 -4.12 -14.25
CA PRO A 297 25.85 -4.56 -15.63
C PRO A 297 27.05 -5.48 -15.79
N THR A 298 26.94 -6.52 -16.60
CA THR A 298 28.04 -7.47 -16.78
C THR A 298 29.15 -6.84 -17.62
N THR A 299 30.39 -7.31 -17.46
CA THR A 299 31.48 -6.87 -18.36
C THR A 299 31.18 -7.22 -19.82
N ALA A 300 30.41 -8.28 -20.09
CA ALA A 300 29.91 -8.59 -21.44
C ALA A 300 29.00 -7.48 -22.00
N GLN A 301 28.12 -6.89 -21.19
CA GLN A 301 27.29 -5.75 -21.60
C GLN A 301 28.15 -4.51 -21.90
N VAL A 302 29.16 -4.24 -21.09
CA VAL A 302 30.11 -3.14 -21.35
C VAL A 302 30.99 -3.44 -22.57
N LEU A 303 31.37 -4.69 -22.79
CA LEU A 303 32.10 -5.13 -23.98
C LEU A 303 31.29 -4.89 -25.26
N ALA A 304 29.99 -5.16 -25.25
CA ALA A 304 29.13 -4.84 -26.39
C ALA A 304 29.11 -3.34 -26.70
N ILE A 305 29.01 -2.48 -25.67
CA ILE A 305 29.04 -1.02 -25.82
C ILE A 305 30.40 -0.56 -26.36
N THR A 306 31.50 -0.98 -25.74
CA THR A 306 32.85 -0.58 -26.16
C THR A 306 33.21 -1.12 -27.55
N THR A 307 32.70 -2.29 -27.92
CA THR A 307 32.82 -2.84 -29.29
C THR A 307 32.13 -1.94 -30.31
N GLN A 308 30.96 -1.38 -29.99
CA GLN A 308 30.24 -0.48 -30.89
C GLN A 308 30.83 0.94 -30.90
N ARG A 309 31.24 1.45 -29.74
CA ARG A 309 31.55 2.89 -29.56
C ARG A 309 33.04 3.21 -29.59
N CYS A 310 33.91 2.26 -29.24
CA CYS A 310 35.33 2.52 -29.01
C CYS A 310 36.26 1.69 -29.92
N PHE A 311 35.78 0.56 -30.41
CA PHE A 311 36.59 -0.44 -31.14
C PHE A 311 37.34 0.12 -32.34
N LEU A 312 36.72 1.03 -33.12
CA LEU A 312 37.35 1.61 -34.31
C LEU A 312 38.70 2.27 -34.00
N CYS A 313 38.83 2.92 -32.84
CA CYS A 313 40.05 3.63 -32.44
C CYS A 313 40.93 2.81 -31.48
N HIS A 314 40.35 1.88 -30.74
CA HIS A 314 41.04 1.12 -29.70
C HIS A 314 41.43 -0.31 -30.12
N ASN A 315 40.99 -0.78 -31.30
CA ASN A 315 41.32 -2.10 -31.83
C ASN A 315 42.33 -2.03 -33.00
N VAL A 316 43.33 -1.15 -32.89
CA VAL A 316 44.41 -0.94 -33.86
C VAL A 316 45.77 -1.33 -33.26
N PRO A 317 46.86 -1.46 -34.06
CA PRO A 317 48.18 -1.82 -33.53
C PRO A 317 48.71 -0.88 -32.44
N ASN A 318 48.41 0.41 -32.53
CA ASN A 318 48.84 1.45 -31.58
C ASN A 318 47.61 2.21 -31.03
N PRO A 319 46.84 1.62 -30.11
CA PRO A 319 45.63 2.25 -29.59
C PRO A 319 45.98 3.41 -28.64
N PRO A 320 45.10 4.43 -28.50
CA PRO A 320 45.30 5.52 -27.55
C PRO A 320 45.58 5.00 -26.14
N ALA A 321 46.63 5.55 -25.51
CA ALA A 321 47.12 5.14 -24.19
C ALA A 321 47.50 3.64 -24.05
N GLY A 322 47.66 2.91 -25.17
CA GLY A 322 47.96 1.48 -25.16
C GLY A 322 46.78 0.59 -24.74
N ILE A 323 45.55 1.13 -24.65
CA ILE A 323 44.38 0.41 -24.13
C ILE A 323 43.54 -0.12 -25.30
N ARG A 324 43.41 -1.45 -25.40
CA ARG A 324 42.41 -2.09 -26.26
C ARG A 324 41.09 -2.26 -25.52
N VAL A 325 40.01 -2.52 -26.25
CA VAL A 325 38.64 -2.63 -25.69
C VAL A 325 37.87 -3.83 -26.25
N ASP A 326 38.60 -4.87 -26.65
CA ASP A 326 38.10 -6.01 -27.40
C ASP A 326 37.91 -7.29 -26.55
N THR A 327 38.34 -7.27 -25.29
CA THR A 327 38.16 -8.41 -24.37
C THR A 327 37.71 -7.95 -22.99
N GLU A 328 36.92 -8.77 -22.31
CA GLU A 328 36.46 -8.48 -20.95
C GLU A 328 37.62 -8.29 -19.96
N ALA A 329 38.70 -9.05 -20.11
CA ALA A 329 39.87 -8.96 -19.22
C ALA A 329 40.55 -7.59 -19.31
N VAL A 330 40.65 -7.03 -20.51
CA VAL A 330 41.24 -5.70 -20.72
C VAL A 330 40.32 -4.61 -20.19
N LEU A 331 38.99 -4.75 -20.38
CA LEU A 331 38.03 -3.80 -19.80
C LEU A 331 38.14 -3.76 -18.28
N ARG A 332 38.12 -4.92 -17.62
CA ARG A 332 38.32 -5.04 -16.17
C ARG A 332 39.61 -4.34 -15.72
N THR A 333 40.75 -4.75 -16.28
CA THR A 333 42.06 -4.15 -15.96
C THR A 333 42.11 -2.62 -16.09
N ASN A 334 41.28 -2.03 -16.96
CA ASN A 334 41.24 -0.60 -17.23
C ASN A 334 39.96 0.09 -16.74
N ALA A 335 39.14 -0.55 -15.90
CA ALA A 335 37.78 -0.08 -15.58
C ALA A 335 37.76 1.35 -15.02
N ALA A 336 38.67 1.68 -14.09
CA ALA A 336 38.78 3.03 -13.53
C ALA A 336 39.13 4.09 -14.59
N ARG A 337 40.01 3.77 -15.55
CA ARG A 337 40.37 4.70 -16.62
C ARG A 337 39.23 4.87 -17.61
N ILE A 338 38.54 3.78 -17.95
CA ILE A 338 37.36 3.80 -18.82
C ILE A 338 36.27 4.64 -18.17
N TYR A 339 35.95 4.40 -16.90
CA TYR A 339 35.00 5.21 -16.13
C TYR A 339 35.37 6.70 -16.13
N GLN A 340 36.63 7.02 -15.83
CA GLN A 340 37.09 8.40 -15.82
C GLN A 340 36.91 9.09 -17.19
N GLN A 341 37.23 8.42 -18.29
CA GLN A 341 37.15 9.04 -19.63
C GLN A 341 35.73 9.08 -20.19
N VAL A 342 34.93 8.04 -19.95
CA VAL A 342 33.61 7.84 -20.56
C VAL A 342 32.49 8.43 -19.70
N VAL A 343 32.57 8.32 -18.38
CA VAL A 343 31.51 8.75 -17.46
C VAL A 343 31.82 10.11 -16.87
N VAL A 344 32.99 10.26 -16.24
CA VAL A 344 33.35 11.48 -15.50
C VAL A 344 33.69 12.63 -16.44
N LEU A 345 34.65 12.42 -17.34
CA LEU A 345 35.12 13.47 -18.25
C LEU A 345 34.30 13.56 -19.54
N GLN A 346 33.56 12.49 -19.88
CA GLN A 346 32.82 12.34 -21.13
C GLN A 346 33.64 12.67 -22.40
N ARG A 347 34.96 12.50 -22.34
CA ARG A 347 35.89 12.78 -23.44
C ARG A 347 35.91 11.67 -24.47
N MET A 348 35.52 10.46 -24.07
CA MET A 348 35.45 9.30 -24.95
C MET A 348 34.00 8.90 -25.16
N PRO A 349 33.60 8.56 -26.40
CA PRO A 349 34.37 8.68 -27.66
C PRO A 349 34.71 10.14 -27.98
N LEU A 350 35.87 10.43 -28.59
CA LEU A 350 36.31 11.80 -28.90
C LEU A 350 35.24 12.56 -29.69
N GLY A 351 34.83 13.73 -29.19
CA GLY A 351 33.75 14.53 -29.78
C GLY A 351 32.41 13.78 -29.89
N ASN A 352 32.23 12.70 -29.12
CA ASN A 352 31.15 11.73 -29.27
C ASN A 352 30.97 11.19 -30.70
N ALA A 353 32.06 10.99 -31.45
CA ALA A 353 32.03 10.64 -32.86
C ALA A 353 31.22 9.37 -33.21
N THR A 354 31.13 8.40 -32.29
CA THR A 354 30.36 7.16 -32.45
C THR A 354 28.98 7.21 -31.77
N GLN A 355 28.54 8.40 -31.37
CA GLN A 355 27.20 8.68 -30.83
C GLN A 355 26.84 7.82 -29.60
N MET A 356 27.75 7.74 -28.63
CA MET A 356 27.46 7.09 -27.36
C MET A 356 26.41 7.89 -26.58
N THR A 357 25.33 7.20 -26.20
CA THR A 357 24.17 7.77 -25.51
C THR A 357 24.40 7.93 -24.00
N ALA A 358 23.55 8.74 -23.35
CA ALA A 358 23.56 8.86 -21.89
C ALA A 358 23.21 7.53 -21.19
N ALA A 359 22.30 6.74 -21.78
CA ALA A 359 21.92 5.43 -21.24
C ALA A 359 23.10 4.43 -21.28
N GLU A 360 23.87 4.40 -22.38
CA GLU A 360 25.08 3.57 -22.45
C GLU A 360 26.16 4.03 -21.47
N ARG A 361 26.33 5.33 -21.25
CA ARG A 361 27.25 5.85 -20.21
C ARG A 361 26.80 5.45 -18.81
N ALA A 362 25.49 5.46 -18.54
CA ALA A 362 24.95 4.99 -17.26
C ALA A 362 25.23 3.50 -17.03
N ILE A 363 25.21 2.67 -18.08
CA ILE A 363 25.61 1.25 -17.99
C ILE A 363 27.09 1.12 -17.61
N VAL A 364 27.98 1.89 -18.24
CA VAL A 364 29.42 1.89 -17.90
C VAL A 364 29.66 2.40 -16.47
N ALA A 365 28.92 3.42 -16.04
CA ALA A 365 28.99 3.96 -14.68
C ALA A 365 28.59 2.91 -13.64
N ALA A 366 27.41 2.32 -13.81
CA ALA A 366 26.88 1.30 -12.91
C ALA A 366 27.76 0.04 -12.87
N TRP A 367 28.40 -0.33 -13.99
CA TRP A 367 29.34 -1.45 -14.04
C TRP A 367 30.58 -1.23 -13.16
N PHE A 368 31.17 -0.04 -13.22
CA PHE A 368 32.35 0.32 -12.42
C PHE A 368 32.00 0.53 -10.95
N GLU A 369 30.96 1.32 -10.67
CA GLU A 369 30.50 1.64 -9.31
C GLU A 369 29.97 0.41 -8.57
N GLY A 370 29.48 -0.59 -9.30
CA GLY A 370 29.03 -1.88 -8.75
C GLY A 370 30.16 -2.79 -8.23
N GLY A 371 31.41 -2.32 -8.19
CA GLY A 371 32.53 -3.03 -7.57
C GLY A 371 33.23 -4.05 -8.47
N THR A 372 33.06 -3.95 -9.79
CA THR A 372 33.85 -4.75 -10.73
C THR A 372 35.25 -4.15 -10.89
N PRO A 373 36.35 -4.89 -10.62
CA PRO A 373 37.73 -4.41 -10.84
C PRO A 373 38.03 -4.16 -12.30
#